data_AF-A0A7S1K4D0-F1
#
_entry.id   AF-A0A7S1K4D0-F1
#
_cell.length_a   1.000
_cell.length_b   1.000
_cell.length_c   1.000
_cell.angle_alpha   90.00
_cell.angle_beta   90.00
_cell.angle_gamma   90.00
#
_symmetry.space_group_name_H-M   'P 1'
#
loop_
_entity.id
_entity.type
_entity.pdbx_description
1 polymer ?
#
loop_
_entity_poly.entity_id
_entity_poly.type
_entity_poly.pdbx_seq_one_letter_code
_entity_poly.pdbx_strand_id
1 'polypeptide(L)'
;MHGTATTIIGSWWKMRKERRKFIQHKKRIKATNFIREQWGLYLAVKRTRKTVFAMMQERQREYKRLLYEFGGDWPSKKSGRRLEVHVPSVAVPDSRKETSQYWWERQNAQLGRLFRVWDPSIDVVYVTCEHPPSELLEYFYKIMTLRGIDNPQGKIQIVVAEEAANLPRVSLTTALLCSPKAIRRIRTIAKGRFGYIVPGHVSPLEVQLSSALGLPLFGPPPTKVASLSTKSEMRRVMQTAQIPSGPHATNINQADKFYESLSVLIME
;
A
#
# COMPACT_ATOMS: atom_id res chain seq x y z
N MET A 1 22.47 83.62 -15.72
CA MET A 1 22.38 82.62 -14.63
C MET A 1 21.01 81.92 -14.49
N HIS A 2 19.95 82.28 -15.25
CA HIS A 2 18.64 81.64 -15.11
C HIS A 2 18.45 80.33 -15.92
N GLY A 3 19.21 80.11 -17.00
CA GLY A 3 19.12 78.89 -17.83
C GLY A 3 19.71 77.62 -17.19
N THR A 4 20.58 77.76 -16.19
CA THR A 4 21.20 76.63 -15.47
C THR A 4 20.25 76.02 -14.45
N ALA A 5 19.48 76.84 -13.72
CA ALA A 5 18.52 76.39 -12.71
C ALA A 5 17.34 75.60 -13.34
N THR A 6 16.78 76.08 -14.45
CA THR A 6 15.71 75.39 -15.19
C THR A 6 16.16 74.05 -15.75
N THR A 7 17.41 73.97 -16.23
CA THR A 7 18.02 72.72 -16.71
C THR A 7 18.21 71.71 -15.58
N ILE A 8 18.65 72.16 -14.40
CA ILE A 8 18.81 71.31 -13.21
C ILE A 8 17.45 70.81 -12.70
N ILE A 9 16.46 71.69 -12.57
CA ILE A 9 15.10 71.30 -12.14
C ILE A 9 14.48 70.32 -13.15
N GLY A 10 14.67 70.57 -14.46
CA GLY A 10 14.21 69.69 -15.52
C GLY A 10 14.87 68.31 -15.51
N SER A 11 16.19 68.23 -15.25
CA SER A 11 16.91 66.95 -15.16
C SER A 11 16.51 66.14 -13.93
N TRP A 12 16.32 66.80 -12.77
CA TRP A 12 15.82 66.18 -11.54
C TRP A 12 14.41 65.60 -11.70
N TRP A 13 13.51 66.34 -12.35
CA TRP A 13 12.15 65.86 -12.59
C TRP A 13 12.13 64.66 -13.55
N LYS A 14 12.91 64.70 -14.63
CA LYS A 14 13.12 63.56 -15.54
C LYS A 14 13.68 62.35 -14.78
N MET A 15 14.71 62.53 -13.96
CA MET A 15 15.28 61.47 -13.13
C MET A 15 14.24 60.86 -12.18
N ARG A 16 13.43 61.69 -11.50
CA ARG A 16 12.38 61.21 -10.59
C ARG A 16 11.30 60.42 -11.33
N LYS A 17 10.91 60.86 -12.53
CA LYS A 17 9.94 60.16 -13.40
C LYS A 17 10.47 58.81 -13.84
N GLU A 18 11.71 58.75 -14.35
CA GLU A 18 12.34 57.50 -14.77
C GLU A 18 12.59 56.55 -13.60
N ARG A 19 12.97 57.08 -12.43
CA ARG A 19 13.12 56.27 -11.20
C ARG A 19 11.79 55.64 -10.78
N ARG A 20 10.67 56.36 -10.85
CA ARG A 20 9.33 55.79 -10.57
C ARG A 20 8.98 54.68 -11.55
N LYS A 21 9.20 54.89 -12.86
CA LYS A 21 8.99 53.86 -13.89
C LYS A 21 9.86 52.63 -13.63
N PHE A 22 11.15 52.81 -13.33
CA PHE A 22 12.08 51.74 -13.01
C PHE A 22 11.62 50.93 -11.79
N ILE A 23 11.20 51.60 -10.70
CA ILE A 23 10.66 50.92 -9.51
C ILE A 23 9.41 50.10 -9.88
N GLN A 24 8.49 50.65 -10.67
CA GLN A 24 7.30 49.94 -11.11
C GLN A 24 7.63 48.76 -12.02
N HIS A 25 8.57 48.92 -12.95
CA HIS A 25 9.07 47.85 -13.81
C HIS A 25 9.73 46.73 -12.99
N LYS A 26 10.57 47.07 -12.00
CA LYS A 26 11.16 46.10 -11.07
C LYS A 26 10.10 45.34 -10.27
N LYS A 27 9.03 46.02 -9.81
CA LYS A 27 7.88 45.35 -9.17
C LYS A 27 7.18 44.40 -10.12
N ARG A 28 6.96 44.80 -11.38
CA ARG A 28 6.35 43.93 -12.41
C ARG A 28 7.22 42.71 -12.71
N ILE A 29 8.53 42.87 -12.90
CA ILE A 29 9.46 41.74 -13.10
C ILE A 29 9.36 40.75 -11.94
N LYS A 30 9.41 41.25 -10.69
CA LYS A 30 9.27 40.39 -9.51
C LYS A 30 7.95 39.62 -9.50
N ALA A 31 6.83 40.30 -9.79
CA ALA A 31 5.52 39.66 -9.87
C ALA A 31 5.44 38.64 -11.01
N THR A 32 5.96 38.95 -12.19
CA THR A 32 6.00 38.03 -13.34
C THR A 32 6.83 36.79 -13.03
N ASN A 33 8.01 36.95 -12.42
CA ASN A 33 8.85 35.82 -12.04
C ASN A 33 8.13 34.91 -11.03
N PHE A 34 7.51 35.51 -10.01
CA PHE A 34 6.70 34.77 -9.04
C PHE A 34 5.54 34.01 -9.72
N ILE A 35 4.77 34.67 -10.57
CA ILE A 35 3.66 34.04 -11.31
C ILE A 35 4.18 32.90 -12.18
N ARG A 36 5.30 33.10 -12.90
CA ARG A 36 5.90 32.08 -13.76
C ARG A 36 6.32 30.84 -12.97
N GLU A 37 6.95 31.03 -11.81
CA GLU A 37 7.35 29.93 -10.92
C GLU A 37 6.13 29.18 -10.38
N GLN A 38 5.13 29.90 -9.85
CA GLN A 38 3.90 29.29 -9.34
C GLN A 38 3.12 28.56 -10.45
N TRP A 39 3.07 29.12 -11.65
CA TRP A 39 2.44 28.48 -12.81
C TRP A 39 3.20 27.23 -13.24
N GLY A 40 4.53 27.26 -13.23
CA GLY A 40 5.38 26.10 -13.49
C GLY A 40 5.12 24.97 -12.50
N LEU A 41 5.06 25.27 -11.20
CA LEU A 41 4.72 24.31 -10.15
C LEU A 41 3.30 23.74 -10.34
N TYR A 42 2.31 24.60 -10.62
CA TYR A 42 0.95 24.18 -10.90
C TYR A 42 0.88 23.20 -12.09
N LEU A 43 1.55 23.53 -13.19
CA LEU A 43 1.61 22.66 -14.37
C LEU A 43 2.32 21.33 -14.06
N ALA A 44 3.40 21.35 -13.28
CA ALA A 44 4.10 20.13 -12.85
C ALA A 44 3.18 19.22 -12.01
N VAL A 45 2.52 19.77 -10.99
CA VAL A 45 1.55 19.02 -10.17
C VAL A 45 0.41 18.47 -11.02
N LYS A 46 -0.15 19.27 -11.92
CA LYS A 46 -1.22 18.84 -12.83
C LYS A 46 -0.79 17.68 -13.72
N ARG A 47 0.42 17.75 -14.29
CA ARG A 47 1.00 16.66 -15.10
C ARG A 47 1.21 15.40 -14.26
N THR A 48 1.86 15.52 -13.10
CA THR A 48 2.11 14.39 -12.20
C THR A 48 0.82 13.71 -11.77
N ARG A 49 -0.22 14.46 -11.39
CA ARG A 49 -1.54 13.90 -11.05
C ARG A 49 -2.14 13.11 -12.21
N LYS A 50 -2.08 13.63 -13.43
CA LYS A 50 -2.57 12.94 -14.63
C LYS A 50 -1.79 11.63 -14.87
N THR A 51 -0.47 11.67 -14.76
CA THR A 51 0.39 10.48 -14.92
C THR A 51 0.11 9.44 -13.84
N VAL A 52 0.07 9.83 -12.56
CA VAL A 52 -0.23 8.93 -11.45
C VAL A 52 -1.60 8.28 -11.61
N PHE A 53 -2.62 9.06 -12.01
CA PHE A 53 -3.95 8.53 -12.26
C PHE A 53 -3.96 7.51 -13.41
N ALA A 54 -3.28 7.79 -14.52
CA ALA A 54 -3.14 6.86 -15.63
C ALA A 54 -2.44 5.56 -15.21
N MET A 55 -1.35 5.65 -14.45
CA MET A 55 -0.64 4.49 -13.90
C MET A 55 -1.51 3.66 -12.96
N MET A 56 -2.31 4.31 -12.09
CA MET A 56 -3.24 3.61 -11.20
C MET A 56 -4.31 2.86 -11.99
N GLN A 57 -4.84 3.47 -13.05
CA GLN A 57 -5.80 2.79 -13.93
C GLN A 57 -5.19 1.58 -14.65
N GLU A 58 -3.96 1.72 -15.15
CA GLU A 58 -3.23 0.62 -15.79
C GLU A 58 -3.02 -0.55 -14.83
N ARG A 59 -2.53 -0.29 -13.60
CA ARG A 59 -2.38 -1.31 -12.56
C ARG A 59 -3.70 -2.00 -12.23
N GLN A 60 -4.80 -1.26 -12.19
CA GLN A 60 -6.12 -1.82 -11.94
C GLN A 60 -6.60 -2.70 -13.11
N ARG A 61 -6.31 -2.32 -14.37
CA ARG A 61 -6.61 -3.13 -15.55
C ARG A 61 -5.80 -4.42 -15.54
N GLU A 62 -4.51 -4.32 -15.26
CA GLU A 62 -3.59 -5.46 -15.15
C GLU A 62 -4.07 -6.45 -14.08
N TYR A 63 -4.37 -5.97 -12.88
CA TYR A 63 -4.92 -6.78 -11.80
C TYR A 63 -6.20 -7.52 -12.21
N LYS A 64 -7.14 -6.83 -12.89
CA LYS A 64 -8.37 -7.46 -13.36
C LYS A 64 -8.09 -8.55 -14.39
N ARG A 65 -7.15 -8.32 -15.31
CA ARG A 65 -6.72 -9.31 -16.30
C ARG A 65 -6.15 -10.55 -15.61
N LEU A 66 -5.17 -10.36 -14.72
CA LEU A 66 -4.52 -11.43 -13.96
C LEU A 66 -5.53 -12.23 -13.13
N LEU A 67 -6.48 -11.56 -12.45
CA LEU A 67 -7.50 -12.22 -11.65
C LEU A 67 -8.45 -13.07 -12.52
N TYR A 68 -8.83 -12.56 -13.70
CA TYR A 68 -9.70 -13.29 -14.63
C TYR A 68 -8.99 -14.53 -15.20
N GLU A 69 -7.77 -14.38 -15.69
CA GLU A 69 -6.93 -15.49 -16.18
C GLU A 69 -6.72 -16.53 -15.07
N PHE A 70 -6.40 -16.08 -13.86
CA PHE A 70 -6.23 -16.97 -12.71
C PHE A 70 -7.49 -17.75 -12.37
N GLY A 71 -8.67 -17.11 -12.41
CA GLY A 71 -9.95 -17.77 -12.18
C GLY A 71 -10.27 -18.86 -13.21
N GLY A 72 -9.94 -18.64 -14.48
CA GLY A 72 -10.09 -19.62 -15.55
C GLY A 72 -9.09 -20.78 -15.46
N ASP A 73 -7.86 -20.48 -15.10
CA ASP A 73 -6.77 -21.47 -14.95
C ASP A 73 -6.86 -22.29 -13.66
N TRP A 74 -7.54 -21.77 -12.63
CA TRP A 74 -7.55 -22.38 -11.29
C TRP A 74 -8.01 -23.84 -11.27
N PRO A 75 -9.13 -24.24 -11.91
CA PRO A 75 -9.61 -25.62 -11.85
C PRO A 75 -8.61 -26.64 -12.41
N SER A 76 -7.85 -26.28 -13.45
CA SER A 76 -6.87 -27.16 -14.09
C SER A 76 -5.52 -27.17 -13.38
N LYS A 77 -5.10 -26.02 -12.82
CA LYS A 77 -3.77 -25.86 -12.21
C LYS A 77 -3.74 -26.07 -10.70
N LYS A 78 -4.89 -26.14 -10.01
CA LYS A 78 -4.94 -26.32 -8.54
C LYS A 78 -4.25 -27.59 -8.04
N SER A 79 -4.23 -28.65 -8.83
CA SER A 79 -3.61 -29.94 -8.47
C SER A 79 -2.13 -30.02 -8.87
N GLY A 80 -1.64 -29.06 -9.66
CA GLY A 80 -0.27 -29.03 -10.15
C GLY A 80 0.68 -28.34 -9.18
N ARG A 81 1.98 -28.39 -9.55
CA ARG A 81 3.03 -27.68 -8.83
C ARG A 81 2.87 -26.18 -8.97
N ARG A 82 2.84 -25.46 -7.84
CA ARG A 82 2.54 -24.03 -7.78
C ARG A 82 3.41 -23.29 -6.77
N LEU A 83 3.48 -21.97 -6.92
CA LEU A 83 4.27 -21.08 -6.07
C LEU A 83 3.32 -20.15 -5.30
N GLU A 84 3.31 -20.26 -3.97
CA GLU A 84 2.58 -19.32 -3.11
C GLU A 84 3.53 -18.21 -2.63
N VAL A 85 3.28 -16.96 -3.06
CA VAL A 85 4.01 -15.79 -2.57
C VAL A 85 3.24 -15.18 -1.41
N HIS A 86 3.62 -15.53 -0.18
CA HIS A 86 2.99 -15.04 1.03
C HIS A 86 3.47 -13.64 1.36
N VAL A 87 2.52 -12.71 1.39
CA VAL A 87 2.76 -11.31 1.78
C VAL A 87 1.90 -11.03 3.02
N PRO A 88 2.38 -11.35 4.23
CA PRO A 88 1.63 -11.24 5.49
C PRO A 88 1.47 -9.78 5.97
N SER A 89 1.24 -8.85 5.05
CA SER A 89 1.02 -7.44 5.36
C SER A 89 -0.22 -7.26 6.25
N VAL A 90 -0.07 -6.49 7.31
CA VAL A 90 -1.15 -6.21 8.27
C VAL A 90 -1.76 -4.84 7.96
N ALA A 91 -3.08 -4.79 7.80
CA ALA A 91 -3.81 -3.54 7.67
C ALA A 91 -4.23 -3.03 9.06
N VAL A 92 -3.53 -2.01 9.53
CA VAL A 92 -3.84 -1.30 10.77
C VAL A 92 -4.00 0.18 10.44
N PRO A 93 -5.00 0.90 11.00
CA PRO A 93 -5.09 2.36 10.88
C PRO A 93 -3.85 3.04 11.46
N ASP A 94 -3.43 4.16 10.87
CA ASP A 94 -2.19 4.86 11.28
C ASP A 94 -2.18 5.25 12.76
N SER A 95 -3.34 5.66 13.31
CA SER A 95 -3.50 5.97 14.74
C SER A 95 -3.10 4.81 15.67
N ARG A 96 -3.30 3.56 15.24
CA ARG A 96 -2.91 2.37 16.00
C ARG A 96 -1.47 1.93 15.72
N LYS A 97 -0.90 2.32 14.58
CA LYS A 97 0.52 2.07 14.27
C LYS A 97 1.42 2.89 15.17
N GLU A 98 1.06 4.14 15.43
CA GLU A 98 1.83 5.05 16.29
C GLU A 98 1.99 4.53 17.72
N THR A 99 0.96 3.88 18.24
CA THR A 99 0.96 3.25 19.57
C THR A 99 1.56 1.84 19.60
N SER A 100 1.81 1.23 18.43
CA SER A 100 2.29 -0.15 18.39
C SER A 100 3.80 -0.22 18.54
N GLN A 101 4.24 -0.72 19.69
CA GLN A 101 5.60 -1.25 19.83
C GLN A 101 5.76 -2.49 18.93
N TYR A 102 6.99 -2.79 18.53
CA TYR A 102 7.37 -4.00 17.79
C TYR A 102 6.56 -4.22 16.48
N TRP A 103 6.42 -3.16 15.69
CA TRP A 103 5.61 -3.18 14.47
C TRP A 103 6.08 -4.21 13.44
N TRP A 104 7.39 -4.42 13.34
CA TRP A 104 7.99 -5.38 12.40
C TRP A 104 7.68 -6.82 12.82
N GLU A 105 7.82 -7.11 14.10
CA GLU A 105 7.55 -8.38 14.74
C GLU A 105 6.09 -8.77 14.58
N ARG A 106 5.17 -7.80 14.68
CA ARG A 106 3.74 -8.03 14.41
C ARG A 106 3.46 -8.40 12.96
N GLN A 107 4.18 -7.80 12.01
CA GLN A 107 4.06 -8.20 10.59
C GLN A 107 4.70 -9.56 10.33
N ASN A 108 5.75 -9.90 11.08
CA ASN A 108 6.43 -11.20 11.01
C ASN A 108 5.74 -12.32 11.80
N ALA A 109 4.68 -12.01 12.56
CA ALA A 109 3.97 -12.98 13.41
C ALA A 109 3.24 -14.10 12.63
N GLN A 110 3.23 -14.05 11.29
CA GLN A 110 2.54 -15.02 10.43
C GLN A 110 3.47 -16.11 9.85
N LEU A 111 4.58 -16.43 10.53
CA LEU A 111 5.51 -17.49 10.12
C LEU A 111 4.86 -18.87 9.99
N GLY A 112 3.70 -19.11 10.61
CA GLY A 112 2.91 -20.33 10.39
C GLY A 112 2.55 -20.57 8.91
N ARG A 113 2.57 -19.54 8.06
CA ARG A 113 2.38 -19.67 6.60
C ARG A 113 3.45 -20.53 5.93
N LEU A 114 4.63 -20.69 6.54
CA LEU A 114 5.68 -21.56 6.00
C LEU A 114 5.22 -23.02 5.88
N PHE A 115 4.29 -23.49 6.74
CA PHE A 115 3.76 -24.85 6.70
C PHE A 115 2.88 -25.14 5.47
N ARG A 116 2.65 -24.17 4.57
CA ARG A 116 1.98 -24.45 3.29
C ARG A 116 2.72 -25.47 2.43
N VAL A 117 4.03 -25.63 2.63
CA VAL A 117 4.83 -26.71 2.02
C VAL A 117 4.46 -28.13 2.48
N TRP A 118 3.51 -28.26 3.42
CA TRP A 118 2.86 -29.54 3.72
C TRP A 118 2.23 -30.16 2.47
N ASP A 119 1.66 -29.34 1.59
CA ASP A 119 1.27 -29.79 0.27
C ASP A 119 2.55 -29.97 -0.57
N PRO A 120 2.86 -31.19 -1.05
CA PRO A 120 4.10 -31.46 -1.75
C PRO A 120 4.25 -30.69 -3.07
N SER A 121 3.13 -30.20 -3.63
CA SER A 121 3.08 -29.44 -4.87
C SER A 121 3.27 -27.93 -4.66
N ILE A 122 3.42 -27.46 -3.42
CA ILE A 122 3.58 -26.04 -3.12
C ILE A 122 5.02 -25.73 -2.75
N ASP A 123 5.59 -24.76 -3.45
CA ASP A 123 6.76 -24.04 -2.98
C ASP A 123 6.32 -22.66 -2.46
N VAL A 124 6.99 -22.19 -1.41
CA VAL A 124 6.60 -20.99 -0.66
C VAL A 124 7.66 -19.92 -0.82
N VAL A 125 7.26 -18.72 -1.24
CA VAL A 125 8.05 -17.50 -1.05
C VAL A 125 7.42 -16.73 0.09
N TYR A 126 8.13 -16.60 1.20
CA TYR A 126 7.67 -15.82 2.35
C TYR A 126 8.34 -14.46 2.32
N VAL A 127 7.54 -13.42 2.14
CA VAL A 127 8.02 -12.04 2.20
C VAL A 127 8.02 -11.60 3.66
N THR A 128 9.14 -11.05 4.08
CA THR A 128 9.34 -10.54 5.43
C THR A 128 9.95 -9.15 5.40
N CYS A 129 9.75 -8.49 6.52
CA CYS A 129 10.18 -7.16 6.85
C CYS A 129 11.66 -7.19 7.30
N GLU A 130 12.06 -8.25 8.00
CA GLU A 130 13.44 -8.52 8.45
C GLU A 130 13.68 -10.03 8.39
N HIS A 131 14.94 -10.44 8.24
CA HIS A 131 15.25 -11.87 8.22
C HIS A 131 14.93 -12.50 9.58
N PRO A 132 14.11 -13.57 9.65
CA PRO A 132 13.87 -14.25 10.92
C PRO A 132 15.18 -14.83 11.47
N PRO A 133 15.35 -14.92 12.81
CA PRO A 133 16.52 -15.56 13.40
C PRO A 133 16.75 -16.96 12.83
N SER A 134 18.01 -17.34 12.61
CA SER A 134 18.41 -18.64 12.07
C SER A 134 17.82 -19.79 12.89
N GLU A 135 17.88 -19.67 14.22
CA GLU A 135 17.43 -20.69 15.17
C GLU A 135 15.92 -20.91 15.05
N LEU A 136 15.17 -19.84 14.77
CA LEU A 136 13.73 -19.91 14.57
C LEU A 136 13.40 -20.66 13.28
N LEU A 137 14.09 -20.35 12.17
CA LEU A 137 13.89 -21.05 10.91
C LEU A 137 14.30 -22.53 11.02
N GLU A 138 15.42 -22.83 11.67
CA GLU A 138 15.89 -24.19 11.93
C GLU A 138 14.88 -24.98 12.77
N TYR A 139 14.28 -24.36 13.78
CA TYR A 139 13.20 -24.96 14.55
C TYR A 139 12.00 -25.33 13.67
N PHE A 140 11.54 -24.41 12.80
CA PHE A 140 10.45 -24.70 11.87
C PHE A 140 10.82 -25.81 10.87
N TYR A 141 12.02 -25.77 10.30
CA TYR A 141 12.50 -26.81 9.38
C TYR A 141 12.57 -28.17 10.06
N LYS A 142 13.06 -28.24 11.31
CA LYS A 142 13.09 -29.49 12.08
C LYS A 142 11.69 -30.05 12.30
N ILE A 143 10.71 -29.21 12.64
CA ILE A 143 9.31 -29.65 12.75
C ILE A 143 8.79 -30.21 11.43
N MET A 144 9.08 -29.54 10.31
CA MET A 144 8.65 -29.99 8.98
C MET A 144 9.27 -31.34 8.61
N THR A 145 10.58 -31.51 8.82
CA THR A 145 11.28 -32.77 8.57
C THR A 145 10.73 -33.90 9.44
N LEU A 146 10.50 -33.65 10.74
CA LEU A 146 9.90 -34.64 11.65
C LEU A 146 8.48 -35.06 11.23
N ARG A 147 7.79 -34.23 10.44
CA ARG A 147 6.46 -34.51 9.91
C ARG A 147 6.48 -35.10 8.50
N GLY A 148 7.66 -35.46 7.98
CA GLY A 148 7.79 -36.13 6.67
C GLY A 148 7.82 -35.18 5.48
N ILE A 149 8.13 -33.90 5.67
CA ILE A 149 8.35 -32.96 4.57
C ILE A 149 9.81 -33.05 4.13
N ASP A 150 10.03 -33.56 2.92
CA ASP A 150 11.37 -33.65 2.34
C ASP A 150 11.89 -32.28 1.93
N ASN A 151 13.12 -31.97 2.36
CA ASN A 151 13.87 -30.75 2.01
C ASN A 151 13.04 -29.44 2.13
N PRO A 152 12.58 -29.06 3.34
CA PRO A 152 11.79 -27.85 3.52
C PRO A 152 12.56 -26.59 3.12
N GLN A 153 13.88 -26.57 3.29
CA GLN A 153 14.77 -25.47 2.89
C GLN A 153 14.79 -25.23 1.38
N GLY A 154 14.68 -26.29 0.57
CA GLY A 154 14.58 -26.16 -0.89
C GLY A 154 13.23 -25.62 -1.36
N LYS A 155 12.16 -25.89 -0.61
CA LYS A 155 10.78 -25.47 -0.92
C LYS A 155 10.44 -24.07 -0.42
N ILE A 156 11.15 -23.58 0.60
CA ILE A 156 10.90 -22.28 1.25
C ILE A 156 11.97 -21.29 0.84
N GLN A 157 11.54 -20.13 0.35
CA GLN A 157 12.40 -19.00 0.01
C GLN A 157 11.98 -17.78 0.83
N ILE A 158 12.85 -17.30 1.71
CA ILE A 158 12.63 -16.06 2.44
C ILE A 158 13.11 -14.87 1.59
N VAL A 159 12.25 -13.88 1.41
CA VAL A 159 12.59 -12.62 0.73
C VAL A 159 12.36 -11.47 1.69
N VAL A 160 13.43 -10.75 2.02
CA VAL A 160 13.37 -9.54 2.85
C VAL A 160 13.13 -8.33 1.95
N ALA A 161 12.15 -7.49 2.28
CA ALA A 161 11.96 -6.19 1.63
C ALA A 161 13.06 -5.24 2.08
N GLU A 162 14.05 -4.92 1.24
CA GLU A 162 15.25 -4.19 1.70
C GLU A 162 15.00 -2.77 2.24
N GLU A 163 13.98 -2.07 1.75
CA GLU A 163 13.64 -0.71 2.21
C GLU A 163 12.86 -0.70 3.54
N ALA A 164 12.54 -1.89 4.06
CA ALA A 164 12.00 -2.10 5.39
C ALA A 164 12.67 -1.25 6.49
N ALA A 165 14.00 -1.32 6.53
CA ALA A 165 14.80 -0.69 7.57
C ALA A 165 14.76 0.85 7.50
N ASN A 166 14.56 1.40 6.30
CA ASN A 166 14.52 2.84 6.06
C ASN A 166 13.11 3.43 6.22
N LEU A 167 12.07 2.60 6.21
CA LEU A 167 10.67 3.00 6.24
C LEU A 167 10.00 2.47 7.53
N PRO A 168 10.26 3.07 8.69
CA PRO A 168 9.63 2.64 9.93
C PRO A 168 8.11 2.82 9.85
N ARG A 169 7.36 1.89 10.45
CA ARG A 169 5.89 1.96 10.63
C ARG A 169 5.06 1.93 9.34
N VAL A 170 5.63 1.51 8.20
CA VAL A 170 4.85 1.25 6.98
C VAL A 170 4.37 -0.20 6.90
N SER A 171 3.36 -0.47 6.07
CA SER A 171 2.95 -1.85 5.80
C SER A 171 4.03 -2.63 5.04
N LEU A 172 4.10 -3.94 5.20
CA LEU A 172 5.03 -4.81 4.49
C LEU A 172 4.86 -4.65 2.98
N THR A 173 3.63 -4.53 2.49
CA THR A 173 3.35 -4.29 1.07
C THR A 173 3.94 -2.96 0.60
N THR A 174 3.85 -1.90 1.41
CA THR A 174 4.49 -0.61 1.10
C THR A 174 6.01 -0.74 1.05
N ALA A 175 6.62 -1.35 2.07
CA ALA A 175 8.06 -1.58 2.11
C ALA A 175 8.51 -2.39 0.88
N LEU A 176 7.77 -3.43 0.52
CA LEU A 176 8.04 -4.28 -0.64
C LEU A 176 7.92 -3.52 -1.97
N LEU A 177 6.89 -2.68 -2.13
CA LEU A 177 6.74 -1.83 -3.32
C LEU A 177 7.89 -0.82 -3.48
N CYS A 178 8.48 -0.38 -2.36
CA CYS A 178 9.67 0.45 -2.35
C CYS A 178 10.97 -0.35 -2.54
N SER A 179 10.92 -1.68 -2.50
CA SER A 179 12.08 -2.59 -2.50
C SER A 179 12.29 -3.26 -3.88
N PRO A 180 12.99 -2.60 -4.84
CA PRO A 180 13.15 -3.11 -6.20
C PRO A 180 13.98 -4.39 -6.31
N LYS A 181 14.90 -4.68 -5.37
CA LYS A 181 15.67 -5.93 -5.35
C LYS A 181 14.77 -7.09 -4.91
N ALA A 182 13.98 -6.93 -3.85
CA ALA A 182 12.99 -7.91 -3.42
C ALA A 182 11.97 -8.22 -4.53
N ILE A 183 11.38 -7.20 -5.15
CA ILE A 183 10.44 -7.36 -6.28
C ILE A 183 11.08 -8.15 -7.44
N ARG A 184 12.31 -7.79 -7.84
CA ARG A 184 13.04 -8.51 -8.90
C ARG A 184 13.29 -9.97 -8.50
N ARG A 185 13.71 -10.22 -7.26
CA ARG A 185 13.95 -11.58 -6.76
C ARG A 185 12.69 -12.44 -6.80
N ILE A 186 11.56 -11.93 -6.31
CA ILE A 186 10.27 -12.64 -6.36
C ILE A 186 9.89 -12.94 -7.81
N ARG A 187 10.02 -11.97 -8.71
CA ARG A 187 9.73 -12.17 -10.14
C ARG A 187 10.61 -13.24 -10.77
N THR A 188 11.90 -13.27 -10.44
CA THR A 188 12.83 -14.31 -10.91
C THR A 188 12.41 -15.69 -10.40
N ILE A 189 12.07 -15.80 -9.11
CA ILE A 189 11.61 -17.07 -8.52
C ILE A 189 10.32 -17.54 -9.17
N ALA A 190 9.39 -16.62 -9.48
CA ALA A 190 8.10 -16.94 -10.06
C ALA A 190 8.12 -17.17 -11.59
N LYS A 191 9.22 -16.84 -12.27
CA LYS A 191 9.32 -16.91 -13.73
C LYS A 191 9.08 -18.34 -14.22
N GLY A 192 8.12 -18.51 -15.15
CA GLY A 192 7.79 -19.80 -15.76
C GLY A 192 7.02 -20.76 -14.84
N ARG A 193 6.55 -20.29 -13.68
CA ARG A 193 5.82 -21.10 -12.70
C ARG A 193 4.39 -20.59 -12.57
N PHE A 194 3.45 -21.48 -12.26
CA PHE A 194 2.12 -21.07 -11.84
C PHE A 194 2.20 -20.52 -10.40
N GLY A 195 2.21 -19.20 -10.26
CA GLY A 195 2.36 -18.53 -8.97
C GLY A 195 1.27 -17.51 -8.70
N TYR A 196 0.97 -17.28 -7.43
CA TYR A 196 0.01 -16.26 -6.99
C TYR A 196 0.42 -15.66 -5.64
N ILE A 197 -0.09 -14.47 -5.36
CA ILE A 197 0.14 -13.77 -4.10
C ILE A 197 -0.91 -14.21 -3.09
N VAL A 198 -0.48 -14.63 -1.91
CA VAL A 198 -1.34 -14.92 -0.76
C VAL A 198 -1.21 -13.78 0.25
N PRO A 199 -2.14 -12.80 0.23
CA PRO A 199 -2.04 -11.63 1.08
C PRO A 199 -2.38 -11.94 2.56
N GLY A 200 -1.94 -11.07 3.45
CA GLY A 200 -2.43 -10.96 4.83
C GLY A 200 -3.76 -10.21 4.90
N HIS A 201 -3.86 -9.13 4.13
CA HIS A 201 -5.05 -8.32 3.96
C HIS A 201 -5.10 -7.80 2.51
N VAL A 202 -6.28 -7.72 1.91
CA VAL A 202 -6.42 -7.23 0.53
C VAL A 202 -6.80 -5.75 0.55
N SER A 203 -5.85 -4.89 0.17
CA SER A 203 -6.06 -3.45 0.01
C SER A 203 -5.69 -2.99 -1.42
N PRO A 204 -5.89 -1.69 -1.75
CA PRO A 204 -5.38 -1.13 -3.00
C PRO A 204 -3.85 -1.26 -3.17
N LEU A 205 -3.08 -1.42 -2.08
CA LEU A 205 -1.63 -1.67 -2.16
C LEU A 205 -1.32 -3.04 -2.74
N GLU A 206 -2.09 -4.07 -2.39
CA GLU A 206 -1.92 -5.44 -2.89
C GLU A 206 -2.29 -5.55 -4.37
N VAL A 207 -3.22 -4.71 -4.85
CA VAL A 207 -3.50 -4.55 -6.29
C VAL A 207 -2.27 -3.98 -7.00
N GLN A 208 -1.64 -2.96 -6.43
CA GLN A 208 -0.39 -2.41 -6.99
C GLN A 208 0.73 -3.44 -6.96
N LEU A 209 0.83 -4.23 -5.89
CA LEU A 209 1.81 -5.29 -5.78
C LEU A 209 1.57 -6.40 -6.81
N SER A 210 0.32 -6.81 -7.01
CA SER A 210 -0.06 -7.79 -8.03
C SER A 210 0.40 -7.35 -9.42
N SER A 211 0.12 -6.10 -9.79
CA SER A 211 0.60 -5.52 -11.05
C SER A 211 2.13 -5.40 -11.09
N ALA A 212 2.78 -5.03 -9.99
CA ALA A 212 4.23 -4.91 -9.91
C ALA A 212 4.95 -6.27 -10.02
N LEU A 213 4.38 -7.35 -9.50
CA LEU A 213 4.94 -8.69 -9.60
C LEU A 213 4.53 -9.41 -10.89
N GLY A 214 3.43 -9.00 -11.52
CA GLY A 214 2.81 -9.74 -12.62
C GLY A 214 2.18 -11.05 -12.14
N LEU A 215 1.75 -11.11 -10.88
CA LEU A 215 1.17 -12.29 -10.26
C LEU A 215 -0.26 -12.00 -9.81
N PRO A 216 -1.22 -12.92 -10.02
CA PRO A 216 -2.58 -12.75 -9.55
C PRO A 216 -2.64 -12.75 -8.02
N LEU A 217 -3.60 -12.01 -7.48
CA LEU A 217 -3.89 -11.96 -6.05
C LEU A 217 -4.90 -13.04 -5.68
N PHE A 218 -4.55 -13.91 -4.73
CA PHE A 218 -5.48 -14.89 -4.17
C PHE A 218 -6.38 -14.23 -3.13
N GLY A 219 -7.47 -13.64 -3.59
CA GLY A 219 -8.45 -13.02 -2.72
C GLY A 219 -9.53 -12.24 -3.47
N PRO A 220 -10.62 -11.87 -2.77
CA PRO A 220 -11.65 -11.03 -3.35
C PRO A 220 -11.15 -9.62 -3.67
N PRO A 221 -11.83 -8.87 -4.56
CA PRO A 221 -11.50 -7.48 -4.84
C PRO A 221 -11.49 -6.60 -3.57
N PRO A 222 -10.58 -5.61 -3.45
CA PRO A 222 -10.46 -4.77 -2.25
C PRO A 222 -11.76 -4.05 -1.87
N THR A 223 -12.57 -3.66 -2.87
CA THR A 223 -13.87 -3.01 -2.65
C THR A 223 -14.83 -3.90 -1.86
N LYS A 224 -14.86 -5.20 -2.15
CA LYS A 224 -15.70 -6.18 -1.42
C LYS A 224 -15.17 -6.46 -0.02
N VAL A 225 -13.84 -6.49 0.14
CA VAL A 225 -13.21 -6.67 1.45
C VAL A 225 -13.54 -5.49 2.36
N ALA A 226 -13.40 -4.26 1.88
CA ALA A 226 -13.70 -3.07 2.66
C ALA A 226 -15.16 -3.04 3.16
N SER A 227 -16.13 -3.46 2.33
CA SER A 227 -17.52 -3.53 2.75
C SER A 227 -17.79 -4.66 3.75
N LEU A 228 -17.28 -5.87 3.50
CA LEU A 228 -17.65 -7.06 4.29
C LEU A 228 -16.81 -7.27 5.55
N SER A 229 -15.68 -6.58 5.70
CA SER A 229 -14.76 -6.79 6.83
C SER A 229 -15.17 -6.03 8.10
N THR A 230 -16.25 -5.23 8.06
CA THR A 230 -16.72 -4.52 9.25
C THR A 230 -17.64 -5.41 10.09
N LYS A 231 -17.58 -5.25 11.42
CA LYS A 231 -18.46 -6.01 12.34
C LYS A 231 -19.94 -5.72 12.08
N SER A 232 -20.29 -4.47 11.79
CA SER A 232 -21.67 -4.08 11.47
C SER A 232 -22.20 -4.75 10.20
N GLU A 233 -21.42 -4.76 9.12
CA GLU A 233 -21.86 -5.38 7.86
C GLU A 233 -21.90 -6.91 7.97
N MET A 234 -20.96 -7.51 8.71
CA MET A 234 -21.01 -8.96 9.00
C MET A 234 -22.32 -9.35 9.69
N ARG A 235 -22.82 -8.55 10.65
CA ARG A 235 -24.11 -8.80 11.31
C ARG A 235 -25.29 -8.77 10.33
N ARG A 236 -25.30 -7.83 9.39
CA ARG A 236 -26.32 -7.78 8.33
C ARG A 236 -26.29 -9.02 7.44
N VAL A 237 -25.09 -9.50 7.11
CA VAL A 237 -24.92 -10.75 6.35
C VAL A 237 -25.48 -11.95 7.14
N MET A 238 -25.17 -12.05 8.44
CA MET A 238 -25.69 -13.11 9.30
C MET A 238 -27.23 -13.07 9.40
N GLN A 239 -27.81 -11.88 9.58
CA GLN A 239 -29.26 -11.70 9.62
C GLN A 239 -29.92 -12.09 8.29
N THR A 240 -29.34 -11.68 7.16
CA THR A 240 -29.84 -12.05 5.82
C THR A 240 -29.75 -13.56 5.58
N ALA A 241 -28.69 -14.20 6.06
CA ALA A 241 -28.49 -15.64 5.98
C ALA A 241 -29.28 -16.43 7.04
N GLN A 242 -30.09 -15.75 7.87
CA GLN A 242 -30.87 -16.35 8.96
C GLN A 242 -30.01 -17.16 9.95
N ILE A 243 -28.75 -16.76 10.13
CA ILE A 243 -27.85 -17.38 11.09
C ILE A 243 -28.16 -16.82 12.48
N PRO A 244 -28.53 -17.67 13.47
CA PRO A 244 -28.74 -17.23 14.83
C PRO A 244 -27.50 -16.52 15.36
N SER A 245 -27.70 -15.38 15.99
CA SER A 245 -26.61 -14.62 16.58
C SER A 245 -27.09 -13.93 17.85
N GLY A 246 -26.21 -13.83 18.85
CA GLY A 246 -26.58 -13.20 20.13
C GLY A 246 -26.99 -11.73 19.98
N PRO A 247 -27.56 -11.14 21.05
CA PRO A 247 -27.96 -9.73 21.07
C PRO A 247 -26.83 -8.82 20.58
N HIS A 248 -27.15 -7.88 19.70
CA HIS A 248 -26.17 -6.98 19.11
C HIS A 248 -26.81 -5.70 18.59
N ALA A 249 -25.99 -4.64 18.52
CA ALA A 249 -26.32 -3.40 17.85
C ALA A 249 -25.24 -3.09 16.80
N THR A 250 -25.63 -2.39 15.73
CA THR A 250 -24.76 -2.09 14.58
C THR A 250 -24.71 -0.60 14.29
N ASN A 251 -23.66 -0.15 13.59
CA ASN A 251 -23.49 1.24 13.12
C ASN A 251 -23.59 2.32 14.21
N ILE A 252 -22.97 2.04 15.35
CA ILE A 252 -22.86 2.99 16.45
C ILE A 252 -21.66 3.90 16.20
N ASN A 253 -21.93 5.14 15.80
CA ASN A 253 -20.90 6.13 15.46
C ASN A 253 -20.88 7.32 16.43
N GLN A 254 -21.78 7.34 17.41
CA GLN A 254 -21.96 8.42 18.38
C GLN A 254 -22.11 7.84 19.78
N ALA A 255 -21.68 8.60 20.80
CA ALA A 255 -21.73 8.18 22.19
C ALA A 255 -23.18 7.98 22.68
N ASP A 256 -24.10 8.88 22.33
CA ASP A 256 -25.49 8.79 22.78
C ASP A 256 -26.17 7.50 22.30
N LYS A 257 -26.02 7.20 20.98
CA LYS A 257 -26.49 5.94 20.39
C LYS A 257 -25.85 4.70 21.02
N PHE A 258 -24.63 4.81 21.52
CA PHE A 258 -23.97 3.71 22.22
C PHE A 258 -24.71 3.40 23.52
N TYR A 259 -24.98 4.42 24.35
CA TYR A 259 -25.69 4.23 25.62
C TYR A 259 -27.13 3.75 25.41
N GLU A 260 -27.84 4.29 24.42
CA GLU A 260 -29.18 3.82 24.05
C GLU A 260 -29.18 2.36 23.60
N SER A 261 -28.26 1.98 22.71
CA SER A 261 -28.18 0.59 22.22
C SER A 261 -27.79 -0.37 23.34
N LEU A 262 -26.88 0.06 24.23
CA LEU A 262 -26.42 -0.75 25.34
C LEU A 262 -27.52 -0.98 26.38
N SER A 263 -28.34 0.03 26.68
CA SER A 263 -29.43 -0.11 27.65
C SER A 263 -30.49 -1.10 27.16
N VAL A 264 -30.82 -1.07 25.87
CA VAL A 264 -31.73 -2.05 25.25
C VAL A 264 -31.15 -3.47 25.37
N LEU A 265 -29.88 -3.65 25.01
CA LEU A 265 -29.23 -4.97 25.01
C LEU A 265 -29.01 -5.58 26.40
N ILE A 266 -28.96 -4.78 27.46
CA ILE A 266 -28.83 -5.27 28.84
C ILE A 266 -30.18 -5.76 29.40
N MET A 267 -31.29 -5.25 28.87
CA MET A 267 -32.65 -5.57 29.33
C MET A 267 -33.25 -6.81 28.62
N GLU A 268 -32.64 -7.26 27.52
CA GLU A 268 -32.97 -8.50 26.78
C GLU A 268 -32.24 -9.73 27.36
#